data_AF-A0A9P9Q1B3-F1
#
_entry.id   AF-A0A9P9Q1B3-F1
#
_cell.length_a   1.000
_cell.length_b   1.000
_cell.length_c   1.000
_cell.angle_alpha   90.00
_cell.angle_beta   90.00
_cell.angle_gamma   90.00
#
_symmetry.space_group_name_H-M   'P 1'
#
loop_
_entity.id
_entity.type
_entity.pdbx_description
1 polymer ?
#
loop_
_entity_poly.entity_id
_entity_poly.type
_entity_poly.pdbx_seq_one_letter_code
_entity_poly.pdbx_strand_id
1 'polypeptide(L)'
;MNLLASLTLLLLPLLSLANPITSPNPASLEARADKWCTLGATVDYDVHCRKGAGSGYDHVRWIHPSDPGLPGDRFGVRCKAYGEVINGNRVWDYIPGWNCWVTAHYTNSGCEDGVPWC
;
A
#
# COMPACT_ATOMS: atom_id res chain seq x y z
N MET A 1 24.72 -15.51 -72.36
CA MET A 1 25.20 -15.63 -70.96
C MET A 1 25.84 -14.31 -70.60
N ASN A 2 25.07 -13.34 -70.11
CA ASN A 2 24.51 -13.17 -68.75
C ASN A 2 25.47 -12.35 -67.89
N LEU A 3 25.08 -11.32 -67.15
CA LEU A 3 23.97 -10.36 -67.24
C LEU A 3 24.38 -9.31 -66.17
N LEU A 4 24.44 -8.03 -66.53
CA LEU A 4 24.69 -6.93 -65.59
C LEU A 4 23.50 -6.80 -64.64
N ALA A 5 23.74 -6.78 -63.33
CA ALA A 5 22.70 -6.50 -62.34
C ALA A 5 23.13 -5.33 -61.44
N SER A 6 22.62 -4.14 -61.78
CA SER A 6 22.51 -3.01 -60.87
C SER A 6 21.52 -3.34 -59.77
N LEU A 7 21.85 -3.05 -58.51
CA LEU A 7 20.89 -3.07 -57.41
C LEU A 7 21.04 -1.80 -56.55
N THR A 8 20.30 -0.77 -56.94
CA THR A 8 20.04 0.45 -56.17
C THR A 8 19.16 0.09 -54.96
N LEU A 9 19.70 0.21 -53.75
CA LEU A 9 18.92 0.11 -52.52
C LEU A 9 18.04 1.37 -52.34
N LEU A 10 16.73 1.20 -52.46
CA LEU A 10 15.73 2.18 -52.08
C LEU A 10 15.65 2.28 -50.55
N LEU A 11 16.01 3.44 -49.99
CA LEU A 11 15.66 3.83 -48.62
C LEU A 11 14.16 4.16 -48.58
N LEU A 12 13.35 3.36 -47.89
CA LEU A 12 12.00 3.74 -47.51
C LEU A 12 12.03 4.50 -46.17
N PRO A 13 11.43 5.70 -46.06
CA PRO A 13 11.15 6.30 -44.77
C PRO A 13 9.91 5.62 -44.16
N LEU A 14 10.11 4.83 -43.10
CA LEU A 14 9.02 4.37 -42.23
C LEU A 14 8.50 5.57 -41.45
N LEU A 15 7.49 6.26 -41.99
CA LEU A 15 6.68 7.20 -41.24
C LEU A 15 5.88 6.41 -40.19
N SER A 16 6.39 6.40 -38.96
CA SER A 16 5.67 5.97 -37.77
C SER A 16 4.47 6.89 -37.55
N LEU A 17 3.28 6.48 -38.00
CA LEU A 17 2.01 7.04 -37.53
C LEU A 17 1.77 6.55 -36.10
N ALA A 18 2.31 7.27 -35.12
CA ALA A 18 1.86 7.14 -33.74
C ALA A 18 0.45 7.76 -33.65
N ASN A 19 -0.58 6.92 -33.78
CA ASN A 19 -1.93 7.36 -33.44
C ASN A 19 -1.98 7.64 -31.93
N PRO A 20 -2.58 8.76 -31.47
CA PRO A 20 -2.88 8.91 -30.06
C PRO A 20 -3.84 7.80 -29.66
N ILE A 21 -3.46 7.01 -28.65
CA ILE A 21 -4.38 6.08 -28.00
C ILE A 21 -5.38 6.94 -27.24
N THR A 22 -6.55 7.20 -27.83
CA THR A 22 -7.74 7.59 -27.07
C THR A 22 -8.23 6.34 -26.35
N SER A 23 -7.57 5.98 -25.25
CA SER A 23 -8.06 4.90 -24.40
C SER A 23 -9.32 5.41 -23.71
N PRO A 24 -10.50 4.77 -23.87
CA PRO A 24 -11.51 4.91 -22.84
C PRO A 24 -10.87 4.33 -21.58
N ASN A 25 -10.63 5.16 -20.57
CA ASN A 25 -10.22 4.69 -19.26
C ASN A 25 -11.38 3.81 -18.76
N PRO A 26 -11.31 2.46 -18.79
CA PRO A 26 -12.33 1.70 -18.10
C PRO A 26 -12.03 1.96 -16.63
N ALA A 27 -12.87 2.76 -15.99
CA ALA A 27 -12.84 2.97 -14.55
C ALA A 27 -13.20 1.66 -13.84
N SER A 28 -12.42 0.59 -14.02
CA SER A 28 -12.24 -0.37 -12.95
C SER A 28 -11.48 0.40 -11.89
N LEU A 29 -12.20 0.86 -10.89
CA LEU A 29 -11.65 1.43 -9.65
C LEU A 29 -10.57 0.47 -9.16
N GLU A 30 -9.30 0.76 -9.45
CA GLU A 30 -8.21 0.03 -8.82
C GLU A 30 -8.43 0.17 -7.31
N ALA A 31 -8.40 -0.96 -6.60
CA ALA A 31 -8.46 -0.93 -5.15
C ALA A 31 -7.35 0.01 -4.68
N ARG A 32 -7.72 1.08 -3.95
CA ARG A 32 -6.75 2.07 -3.46
C ARG A 32 -5.68 1.29 -2.70
N ALA A 33 -4.41 1.49 -3.09
CA ALA A 33 -3.30 0.81 -2.44
C ALA A 33 -3.33 1.08 -0.93
N ASP A 34 -3.05 0.03 -0.14
CA ASP A 34 -2.99 0.15 1.32
C ASP A 34 -1.90 1.15 1.72
N LYS A 35 -2.19 1.98 2.72
CA LYS A 35 -1.26 3.00 3.23
C LYS A 35 -0.17 2.32 4.05
N TRP A 36 1.09 2.49 3.66
CA TRP A 36 2.22 1.96 4.42
C TRP A 36 2.43 2.71 5.74
N CYS A 37 2.48 1.94 6.83
CA CYS A 37 2.65 2.41 8.20
C CYS A 37 3.63 1.54 8.99
N THR A 38 4.02 2.05 10.15
CA THR A 38 4.80 1.39 11.22
C THR A 38 4.18 1.72 12.57
N LEU A 39 4.74 1.15 13.64
CA LEU A 39 4.57 1.75 14.96
C LEU A 39 5.26 3.13 15.03
N GLY A 40 4.78 4.00 15.91
CA GLY A 40 5.37 5.31 16.16
C GLY A 40 6.76 5.19 16.76
N ALA A 41 7.63 6.18 16.50
CA ALA A 41 9.04 6.15 16.90
C ALA A 41 9.29 6.11 18.41
N THR A 42 8.28 6.41 19.24
CA THR A 42 8.36 6.36 20.71
C THR A 42 7.80 5.07 21.30
N VAL A 43 7.30 4.16 20.47
CA VAL A 43 6.82 2.85 20.91
C VAL A 43 8.03 1.91 20.93
N ASP A 44 8.38 1.41 22.12
CA ASP A 44 9.56 0.56 22.38
C ASP A 44 9.18 -0.84 22.86
N TYR A 45 7.93 -1.24 22.63
CA TYR A 45 7.41 -2.57 22.96
C TYR A 45 6.51 -3.12 21.86
N ASP A 46 6.33 -4.45 21.85
CA ASP A 46 5.48 -5.13 20.88
C ASP A 46 4.00 -4.77 21.09
N VAL A 47 3.31 -4.48 19.99
CA VAL A 47 1.89 -4.10 20.00
C VAL A 47 1.03 -5.24 19.46
N HIS A 48 -0.12 -5.47 20.10
CA HIS A 48 -1.09 -6.46 19.64
C HIS A 48 -1.81 -5.99 18.37
N CYS A 49 -1.77 -6.82 17.32
CA CYS A 49 -2.77 -6.80 16.27
C CYS A 49 -3.88 -7.82 16.59
N ARG A 50 -5.14 -7.39 16.55
CA ARG A 50 -6.28 -8.13 17.11
C ARG A 50 -7.38 -8.42 16.08
N LYS A 51 -8.22 -9.42 16.31
CA LYS A 51 -9.31 -9.78 15.39
C LYS A 51 -10.38 -8.69 15.24
N GLY A 52 -10.45 -7.74 16.17
CA GLY A 52 -11.39 -6.62 16.14
C GLY A 52 -10.81 -5.37 16.79
N ALA A 53 -11.52 -4.26 16.62
CA ALA A 53 -11.15 -2.94 17.12
C ALA A 53 -11.39 -2.80 18.64
N GLY A 54 -10.62 -3.55 19.44
CA GLY A 54 -10.73 -3.56 20.90
C GLY A 54 -9.79 -4.54 21.56
N SER A 55 -9.44 -4.27 22.83
CA SER A 55 -8.58 -5.10 23.68
C SER A 55 -9.23 -6.44 24.08
N GLY A 56 -10.56 -6.53 24.02
CA GLY A 56 -11.32 -7.76 24.27
C GLY A 56 -11.29 -8.80 23.14
N TYR A 57 -10.77 -8.45 21.95
CA TYR A 57 -10.62 -9.39 20.85
C TYR A 57 -9.30 -10.15 20.94
N ASP A 58 -9.32 -11.40 20.48
CA ASP A 58 -8.12 -12.24 20.40
C ASP A 58 -6.99 -11.54 19.66
N HIS A 59 -5.79 -11.72 20.20
CA HIS A 59 -4.55 -11.40 19.53
C HIS A 59 -4.30 -12.33 18.35
N VAL A 60 -3.88 -11.75 17.22
CA VAL A 60 -3.54 -12.47 15.98
C VAL A 60 -2.03 -12.52 15.78
N ARG A 61 -1.34 -11.39 16.01
CA ARG A 61 0.12 -11.29 15.91
C ARG A 61 0.68 -10.08 16.65
N TRP A 62 1.95 -10.17 17.03
CA TRP A 62 2.74 -9.05 17.53
C TRP A 62 3.22 -8.18 16.37
N ILE A 63 3.20 -6.87 16.57
CA ILE A 63 3.84 -5.88 15.70
C ILE A 63 5.07 -5.38 16.44
N HIS A 64 6.24 -5.61 15.87
CA HIS A 64 7.50 -5.25 16.51
C HIS A 64 7.86 -3.77 16.25
N PRO A 65 8.28 -3.02 17.28
CA PRO A 65 8.75 -1.65 17.10
C PRO A 65 10.10 -1.61 16.39
N SER A 66 10.54 -0.43 16.00
CA SER A 66 11.91 -0.24 15.53
C SER A 66 12.89 -0.18 16.70
N ASP A 67 13.95 -0.97 16.62
CA ASP A 67 15.07 -0.94 17.57
C ASP A 67 16.32 -0.29 16.93
N PRO A 68 17.29 0.17 17.73
CA PRO A 68 18.57 0.63 17.21
C PRO A 68 19.25 -0.43 16.32
N GLY A 69 19.31 -0.15 15.02
CA GLY A 69 19.92 -1.04 14.03
C GLY A 69 19.02 -2.16 13.50
N LEU A 70 17.75 -2.25 13.93
CA LEU A 70 16.78 -3.22 13.42
C LEU A 70 15.46 -2.51 13.06
N PRO A 71 15.04 -2.52 11.78
CA PRO A 71 13.77 -1.92 11.41
C PRO A 71 12.61 -2.70 12.02
N GLY A 72 11.62 -1.96 12.55
CA GLY A 72 10.37 -2.55 13.03
C GLY A 72 9.49 -3.05 11.89
N ASP A 73 8.40 -3.71 12.28
CA ASP A 73 7.41 -4.23 11.34
C ASP A 73 6.78 -3.09 10.53
N ARG A 74 6.61 -3.34 9.23
CA ARG A 74 5.86 -2.48 8.30
C ARG A 74 4.58 -3.17 7.86
N PHE A 75 3.52 -2.40 7.72
CA PHE A 75 2.21 -2.91 7.32
C PHE A 75 1.43 -1.92 6.47
N GLY A 76 0.53 -2.45 5.64
CA GLY A 76 -0.44 -1.66 4.91
C GLY A 76 -1.73 -1.50 5.72
N VAL A 77 -2.21 -0.27 5.86
CA VAL A 77 -3.51 0.06 6.45
C VAL A 77 -4.50 0.38 5.34
N ARG A 78 -5.64 -0.32 5.33
CA ARG A 78 -6.66 -0.15 4.28
C ARG A 78 -7.73 0.86 4.64
N CYS A 79 -8.23 0.77 5.87
CA CYS A 79 -9.29 1.60 6.38
C CYS A 79 -9.15 1.71 7.90
N LYS A 80 -9.89 2.66 8.49
CA LYS A 80 -9.92 2.89 9.94
C LYS A 80 -11.34 2.77 10.47
N ALA A 81 -11.51 2.38 11.72
CA ALA A 81 -12.82 2.28 12.36
C ALA A 81 -12.79 2.82 13.78
N TYR A 82 -13.97 3.07 14.33
CA TYR A 82 -14.12 3.32 15.75
C TYR A 82 -14.14 2.01 16.52
N GLY A 83 -13.43 1.98 17.65
CA GLY A 83 -13.39 0.85 18.55
C GLY A 83 -13.26 1.28 20.00
N GLU A 84 -12.67 0.40 20.81
CA GLU A 84 -12.33 0.70 22.20
C GLU A 84 -11.37 1.89 22.30
N VAL A 85 -11.55 2.70 23.34
CA VAL A 85 -10.68 3.85 23.60
C VAL A 85 -9.40 3.38 24.29
N ILE A 86 -8.27 3.54 23.62
CA ILE A 86 -6.93 3.27 24.19
C ILE A 86 -6.21 4.61 24.35
N ASN A 87 -5.88 4.97 25.58
CA ASN A 87 -5.19 6.21 25.93
C ASN A 87 -5.81 7.47 25.28
N GLY A 88 -7.14 7.56 25.30
CA GLY A 88 -7.90 8.68 24.71
C GLY A 88 -8.10 8.62 23.19
N ASN A 89 -7.49 7.66 22.48
CA ASN A 89 -7.71 7.45 21.05
C ASN A 89 -8.70 6.30 20.81
N ARG A 90 -9.75 6.57 20.03
CA ARG A 90 -10.82 5.61 19.70
C ARG A 90 -10.69 5.00 18.31
N VAL A 91 -9.65 5.35 17.56
CA VAL A 91 -9.42 4.93 16.18
C VAL A 91 -8.58 3.66 16.15
N TRP A 92 -8.93 2.76 15.24
CA TRP A 92 -8.24 1.51 14.99
C TRP A 92 -7.98 1.36 13.48
N ASP A 93 -6.78 0.91 13.15
CA ASP A 93 -6.30 0.74 11.79
C ASP A 93 -6.42 -0.72 11.36
N TYR A 94 -7.12 -0.98 10.26
CA TYR A 94 -7.27 -2.33 9.71
C TYR A 94 -6.12 -2.68 8.77
N ILE A 95 -5.46 -3.79 9.07
CA ILE A 95 -4.32 -4.33 8.33
C ILE A 95 -4.81 -5.56 7.55
N PRO A 96 -5.19 -5.43 6.26
CA PRO A 96 -5.75 -6.54 5.49
C PRO A 96 -4.78 -7.69 5.29
N GLY A 97 -3.47 -7.39 5.15
CA GLY A 97 -2.43 -8.43 4.97
C GLY A 97 -2.32 -9.39 6.16
N TRP A 98 -2.78 -8.98 7.34
CA TRP A 98 -2.78 -9.79 8.56
C TRP A 98 -4.19 -10.06 9.08
N ASN A 99 -5.21 -9.53 8.40
CA ASN A 99 -6.61 -9.57 8.79
C ASN A 99 -6.85 -9.24 10.27
N CYS A 100 -6.28 -8.11 10.72
CA CYS A 100 -6.34 -7.70 12.12
C CYS A 100 -6.35 -6.18 12.25
N TRP A 101 -6.60 -5.71 13.46
CA TRP A 101 -6.72 -4.31 13.85
C TRP A 101 -5.64 -3.95 14.85
N VAL A 102 -5.00 -2.80 14.64
CA VAL A 102 -4.10 -2.18 15.60
C VAL A 102 -4.70 -0.86 16.05
N THR A 103 -4.49 -0.46 17.31
CA THR A 103 -4.94 0.86 17.74
C THR A 103 -4.09 1.94 17.09
N ALA A 104 -4.76 2.98 16.58
CA ALA A 104 -4.12 4.18 16.03
C ALA A 104 -3.28 4.94 17.07
N HIS A 105 -3.48 4.66 18.36
CA HIS A 105 -2.65 5.24 19.42
C HIS A 105 -1.15 4.93 19.24
N TYR A 106 -0.82 3.75 18.68
CA TYR A 106 0.56 3.29 18.56
C TYR A 106 1.13 3.37 17.14
N THR A 107 0.32 3.70 16.13
CA THR A 107 0.80 3.82 14.75
C THR A 107 1.53 5.15 14.54
N ASN A 108 2.40 5.20 13.54
CA ASN A 108 3.16 6.42 13.24
C ASN A 108 2.24 7.57 12.81
N SER A 109 2.67 8.80 13.06
CA SER A 109 1.96 9.99 12.61
C SER A 109 1.67 9.93 11.09
N GLY A 110 0.42 10.24 10.73
CA GLY A 110 -0.06 10.27 9.35
C GLY A 110 -0.41 8.90 8.76
N CYS A 111 -0.48 7.84 9.58
CA CYS A 111 -0.93 6.53 9.12
C CYS A 111 -2.38 6.56 8.62
N GLU A 112 -3.23 7.41 9.21
CA GLU A 112 -4.66 7.50 8.97
C GLU A 112 -5.03 8.58 7.95
N ASP A 113 -4.03 9.31 7.46
CA ASP A 113 -4.18 10.38 6.48
C ASP A 113 -4.61 9.81 5.13
N GLY A 114 -5.79 10.20 4.68
CA GLY A 114 -6.37 9.72 3.43
C GLY A 114 -6.78 8.24 3.45
N VAL A 115 -6.75 7.60 4.62
CA VAL A 115 -7.31 6.26 4.88
C VAL A 115 -8.82 6.40 5.12
N PRO A 116 -9.67 5.70 4.34
CA PRO A 116 -11.13 5.76 4.48
C PRO A 116 -11.63 5.07 5.76
N TRP A 117 -12.88 5.33 6.13
CA TRP A 117 -13.54 4.58 7.20
C TRP A 117 -13.98 3.19 6.69
N CYS A 118 -13.77 2.17 7.53
CA CYS A 118 -14.57 0.95 7.51
C CYS A 118 -15.88 1.23 8.30
#